data_AF-A0AA39NCS9-F1
#
_entry.id   AF-A0AA39NCS9-F1
#
_cell.length_a   1.000
_cell.length_b   1.000
_cell.length_c   1.000
_cell.angle_alpha   90.00
_cell.angle_beta   90.00
_cell.angle_gamma   90.00
#
_symmetry.space_group_name_H-M   'P 1'
#
loop_
_entity.id
_entity.type
_entity.pdbx_description
1 polymer ?
#
loop_
_entity_poly.entity_id
_entity_poly.type
_entity_poly.pdbx_seq_one_letter_code
_entity_poly.pdbx_strand_id
1 'polypeptide(L)'
;MHLLADLVRVPGRSSVLVFPVGTIGRRRSVYNFFLPLWAPPQGRNLGLRHLSSHKNRFSEGLLEHLNRTMAEQRLAMVNIVGFPRIFSKSVIPSPGRLERTVVNNPVASLGRLRALPNEILDMIISDCCDIQTIVTSFSLVNRGARMAINASLAFQRVSRYAPRALIAMLRTRAGSFFTLEDLCDVLCRDSSCSLCGNFGPLLWLPECRRCCMPCLYTAPELLPISLSMATTAFGVSEAVLASVPAVCTVPGQYGWLHRYYQDSQCLLSFSHARAVAVEDAGGEAQFMARINSVPLRKEAYKSFIAENTMIPWPENVSRYMVAASLPYFNRRSGKIVKGFSCKGCINLVSGDRWDSDSDEVDDDDNFRRYDTVYTRKGLIEHVQTDCPEGKRIWKRHLKKSKQGNGNSVSSTKSR
;
A
#
# COMPACT_ATOMS: atom_id res chain seq x y z
N MET A 1 2.64 12.32 44.58
CA MET A 1 1.60 12.64 45.58
C MET A 1 0.36 11.85 45.25
N HIS A 2 -0.25 11.29 46.30
CA HIS A 2 -1.31 10.29 46.35
C HIS A 2 -2.65 10.66 45.69
N LEU A 3 -3.37 9.62 45.22
CA LEU A 3 -4.74 9.17 45.62
C LEU A 3 -5.28 8.25 44.48
N LEU A 4 -5.37 6.91 44.65
CA LEU A 4 -6.43 6.10 45.30
C LEU A 4 -7.82 6.30 44.64
N ALA A 5 -8.73 5.34 44.44
CA ALA A 5 -8.80 3.87 44.54
C ALA A 5 -10.20 3.43 44.00
N ASP A 6 -10.48 2.12 44.04
CA ASP A 6 -11.78 1.40 44.02
C ASP A 6 -12.33 0.94 42.66
N LEU A 7 -12.25 -0.36 42.27
CA LEU A 7 -12.94 -1.59 42.73
C LEU A 7 -14.46 -1.60 42.50
N VAL A 8 -14.99 -2.58 41.74
CA VAL A 8 -16.11 -3.49 42.10
C VAL A 8 -16.31 -4.61 41.04
N ARG A 9 -16.01 -5.85 41.47
CA ARG A 9 -16.73 -7.15 41.39
C ARG A 9 -17.52 -7.65 40.14
N VAL A 10 -17.09 -8.88 39.75
CA VAL A 10 -17.65 -10.02 38.96
C VAL A 10 -18.97 -10.56 39.60
N PRO A 11 -19.99 -11.17 38.91
CA PRO A 11 -19.89 -12.52 38.27
C PRO A 11 -20.86 -12.91 37.13
N GLY A 12 -20.58 -14.04 36.42
CA GLY A 12 -21.60 -14.73 35.62
C GLY A 12 -21.09 -15.79 34.63
N ARG A 13 -21.40 -17.06 34.92
CA ARG A 13 -21.02 -18.31 34.23
C ARG A 13 -21.55 -18.48 32.78
N SER A 14 -20.69 -19.12 31.98
CA SER A 14 -20.91 -20.30 31.12
C SER A 14 -22.21 -20.45 30.31
N SER A 15 -22.07 -20.66 29.01
CA SER A 15 -22.80 -21.72 28.27
C SER A 15 -22.06 -22.09 26.98
N VAL A 16 -21.68 -23.36 26.93
CA VAL A 16 -21.11 -24.09 25.80
C VAL A 16 -22.24 -24.49 24.86
N LEU A 17 -22.08 -24.25 23.56
CA LEU A 17 -22.88 -24.90 22.51
C LEU A 17 -21.93 -25.45 21.44
N VAL A 18 -21.75 -26.76 21.51
CA VAL A 18 -21.18 -27.63 20.47
C VAL A 18 -22.31 -28.06 19.54
N PHE A 19 -22.06 -28.17 18.23
CA PHE A 19 -22.56 -29.16 17.25
C PHE A 19 -22.36 -28.60 15.82
N PRO A 20 -22.37 -29.41 14.74
CA PRO A 20 -21.41 -30.47 14.41
C PRO A 20 -20.78 -30.29 13.01
N VAL A 21 -19.76 -31.10 12.77
CA VAL A 21 -19.05 -31.31 11.49
C VAL A 21 -20.01 -31.84 10.41
N GLY A 22 -20.01 -31.21 9.24
CA GLY A 22 -20.72 -31.67 8.03
C GLY A 22 -19.77 -31.75 6.83
N THR A 23 -19.37 -32.98 6.48
CA THR A 23 -18.58 -33.35 5.31
C THR A 23 -19.45 -33.60 4.08
N ILE A 24 -19.25 -32.87 2.99
CA ILE A 24 -19.71 -33.19 1.61
C ILE A 24 -18.66 -32.53 0.68
N GLY A 25 -17.93 -33.17 -0.22
CA GLY A 25 -18.26 -34.21 -1.20
C GLY A 25 -18.00 -33.64 -2.60
N ARG A 26 -16.82 -33.85 -3.20
CA ARG A 26 -16.50 -33.43 -4.58
C ARG A 26 -16.30 -34.65 -5.49
N ARG A 27 -17.12 -34.74 -6.54
CA ARG A 27 -16.94 -35.64 -7.69
C ARG A 27 -16.70 -34.84 -8.97
N ARG A 28 -15.60 -35.23 -9.63
CA ARG A 28 -15.41 -35.58 -11.06
C ARG A 28 -15.39 -34.53 -12.20
N SER A 29 -14.50 -34.92 -13.14
CA SER A 29 -14.49 -34.76 -14.60
C SER A 29 -13.74 -33.53 -15.11
N VAL A 30 -12.52 -33.65 -15.66
CA VAL A 30 -12.11 -34.27 -16.95
C VAL A 30 -12.81 -33.61 -18.14
N TYR A 31 -12.07 -32.85 -18.94
CA TYR A 31 -12.03 -32.93 -20.41
C TYR A 31 -10.70 -32.35 -20.94
N ASN A 32 -9.97 -33.20 -21.66
CA ASN A 32 -8.95 -32.82 -22.64
C ASN A 32 -9.59 -32.06 -23.81
N PHE A 33 -8.83 -31.28 -24.58
CA PHE A 33 -8.65 -31.45 -26.04
C PHE A 33 -7.78 -30.32 -26.67
N PHE A 34 -6.73 -30.76 -27.36
CA PHE A 34 -6.18 -30.30 -28.65
C PHE A 34 -5.43 -28.96 -28.81
N LEU A 35 -4.16 -29.10 -29.20
CA LEU A 35 -3.45 -28.22 -30.16
C LEU A 35 -2.56 -29.11 -31.05
N PRO A 36 -2.70 -29.08 -32.38
CA PRO A 36 -1.63 -29.49 -33.28
C PRO A 36 -0.93 -28.28 -33.89
N LEU A 37 0.40 -28.36 -33.86
CA LEU A 37 1.33 -27.57 -34.66
C LEU A 37 1.07 -27.73 -36.15
N TRP A 38 1.12 -26.63 -36.91
CA TRP A 38 1.30 -26.67 -38.37
C TRP A 38 2.30 -25.58 -38.79
N ALA A 39 3.35 -26.02 -39.49
CA ALA A 39 4.35 -25.20 -40.17
C ALA A 39 3.93 -24.93 -41.64
N PRO A 40 4.49 -23.92 -42.33
CA PRO A 40 3.94 -23.39 -43.58
C PRO A 40 4.58 -24.03 -44.82
N PRO A 41 3.93 -23.96 -46.00
CA PRO A 41 4.61 -24.09 -47.28
C PRO A 41 4.73 -22.75 -48.01
N GLN A 42 5.85 -22.60 -48.70
CA GLN A 42 6.21 -21.51 -49.59
C GLN A 42 5.36 -21.54 -50.88
N GLY A 43 5.00 -20.37 -51.41
CA GLY A 43 4.27 -20.29 -52.68
C GLY A 43 4.16 -18.87 -53.25
N ARG A 44 5.13 -18.52 -54.11
CA ARG A 44 5.11 -17.63 -55.30
C ARG A 44 4.25 -16.36 -55.31
N ASN A 45 4.97 -15.24 -55.47
CA ASN A 45 4.48 -13.96 -55.98
C ASN A 45 3.91 -14.08 -57.41
N LEU A 46 2.70 -13.56 -57.61
CA LEU A 46 2.28 -12.96 -58.88
C LEU A 46 1.54 -11.65 -58.56
N GLY A 47 1.94 -10.60 -59.28
CA GLY A 47 1.66 -9.22 -58.96
C GLY A 47 0.21 -8.79 -59.15
N LEU A 48 -0.20 -7.85 -58.30
CA LEU A 48 -1.24 -6.85 -58.55
C LEU A 48 -0.89 -5.64 -57.67
N ARG A 49 -0.09 -4.71 -58.23
CA ARG A 49 0.03 -3.36 -57.69
C ARG A 49 -1.15 -2.53 -58.20
N HIS A 50 -1.58 -1.61 -57.34
CA HIS A 50 -2.60 -0.58 -57.53
C HIS A 50 -4.06 -1.02 -57.39
N LEU A 51 -4.53 -1.14 -56.14
CA LEU A 51 -5.80 -0.60 -55.61
C LEU A 51 -6.01 -1.05 -54.13
N SER A 52 -5.14 -0.66 -53.19
CA SER A 52 -5.36 -0.95 -51.75
C SER A 52 -5.02 0.19 -50.77
N SER A 53 -4.57 1.34 -51.24
CA SER A 53 -4.18 2.46 -50.36
C SER A 53 -5.39 3.16 -49.68
N HIS A 54 -6.54 3.25 -50.36
CA HIS A 54 -7.71 3.98 -49.84
C HIS A 54 -8.60 3.16 -48.87
N LYS A 55 -8.71 1.84 -49.05
CA LYS A 55 -9.47 0.97 -48.12
C LYS A 55 -8.74 0.79 -46.78
N ASN A 56 -7.40 0.69 -46.80
CA ASN A 56 -6.59 0.60 -45.58
C ASN A 56 -6.61 1.89 -44.77
N ARG A 57 -6.60 3.06 -45.43
CA ARG A 57 -6.61 4.35 -44.73
C ARG A 57 -7.97 4.65 -44.07
N PHE A 58 -9.07 4.15 -44.64
CA PHE A 58 -10.42 4.29 -44.07
C PHE A 58 -10.65 3.32 -42.89
N SER A 59 -10.16 2.09 -42.98
CA SER A 59 -10.22 1.13 -41.87
C SER A 59 -9.29 1.53 -40.71
N GLU A 60 -8.09 2.05 -41.00
CA GLU A 60 -7.19 2.63 -39.99
C GLU A 60 -7.83 3.83 -39.30
N GLY A 61 -8.45 4.75 -40.04
CA GLY A 61 -9.14 5.91 -39.47
C GLY A 61 -10.35 5.54 -38.60
N LEU A 62 -11.12 4.52 -38.99
CA LEU A 62 -12.25 4.02 -38.19
C LEU A 62 -11.76 3.32 -36.90
N LEU A 63 -10.71 2.50 -36.99
CA LEU A 63 -10.09 1.86 -35.82
C LEU A 63 -9.51 2.89 -34.85
N GLU A 64 -8.85 3.94 -35.36
CA GLU A 64 -8.32 5.02 -34.53
C GLU A 64 -9.43 5.81 -33.84
N HIS A 65 -10.53 6.11 -34.55
CA HIS A 65 -11.70 6.77 -33.96
C HIS A 65 -12.39 5.90 -32.89
N LEU A 66 -12.56 4.60 -33.14
CA LEU A 66 -13.10 3.65 -32.16
C LEU A 66 -12.19 3.51 -30.93
N ASN A 67 -10.87 3.47 -31.13
CA ASN A 67 -9.91 3.43 -30.03
C ASN A 67 -9.95 4.71 -29.20
N ARG A 68 -10.08 5.87 -29.84
CA ARG A 68 -10.20 7.17 -29.16
C ARG A 68 -11.49 7.25 -28.34
N THR A 69 -12.62 6.89 -28.92
CA THR A 69 -13.92 6.89 -28.23
C THR A 69 -13.96 5.89 -27.06
N MET A 70 -13.35 4.70 -27.21
CA MET A 70 -13.20 3.75 -26.10
C MET A 70 -12.30 4.31 -24.98
N ALA A 71 -11.20 4.98 -25.33
CA ALA A 71 -10.30 5.59 -24.35
C ALA A 71 -10.99 6.74 -23.58
N GLU A 72 -11.78 7.56 -24.26
CA GLU A 72 -12.59 8.63 -23.65
C GLU A 72 -13.64 8.06 -22.69
N GLN A 73 -14.37 7.01 -23.10
CA GLN A 73 -15.35 6.35 -22.22
C GLN A 73 -14.69 5.73 -20.98
N ARG A 74 -13.53 5.11 -21.14
CA ARG A 74 -12.73 4.56 -20.03
C ARG A 74 -12.28 5.65 -19.06
N LEU A 75 -11.81 6.78 -19.58
CA LEU A 75 -11.41 7.92 -18.75
C LEU A 75 -12.62 8.53 -18.02
N ALA A 76 -13.74 8.69 -18.70
CA ALA A 76 -14.99 9.16 -18.11
C ALA A 76 -15.48 8.22 -16.99
N MET A 77 -15.41 6.90 -17.18
CA MET A 77 -15.77 5.93 -16.13
C MET A 77 -14.92 6.13 -14.87
N VAL A 78 -13.61 6.30 -15.02
CA VAL A 78 -12.70 6.53 -13.88
C VAL A 78 -13.05 7.83 -13.16
N ASN A 79 -13.38 8.89 -13.88
CA ASN A 79 -13.74 10.18 -13.28
C ASN A 79 -15.10 10.14 -12.55
N ILE A 80 -16.01 9.26 -12.97
CA ILE A 80 -17.36 9.15 -12.39
C ILE A 80 -17.41 8.15 -11.22
N VAL A 81 -16.76 7.00 -11.37
CA VAL A 81 -16.83 5.90 -10.40
C VAL A 81 -15.61 5.87 -9.48
N GLY A 82 -14.49 6.42 -9.91
CA GLY A 82 -13.26 6.49 -9.13
C GLY A 82 -13.12 7.81 -8.39
N PHE A 83 -12.55 7.75 -7.19
CA PHE A 83 -12.05 8.93 -6.49
C PHE A 83 -10.63 8.66 -5.98
N PRO A 84 -9.74 9.67 -5.99
CA PRO A 84 -8.40 9.52 -5.43
C PRO A 84 -8.47 9.19 -3.93
N ARG A 85 -7.79 8.14 -3.49
CA ARG A 85 -7.72 7.79 -2.07
C ARG A 85 -6.36 8.15 -1.49
N ILE A 86 -6.38 8.83 -0.35
CA ILE A 86 -5.18 9.15 0.44
C ILE A 86 -5.45 8.72 1.88
N PHE A 87 -4.58 7.87 2.42
CA PHE A 87 -4.67 7.37 3.79
C PHE A 87 -4.10 8.38 4.78
N SER A 88 -4.68 9.58 4.88
CA SER A 88 -4.13 10.63 5.74
C SER A 88 -4.50 10.49 7.22
N LYS A 89 -5.49 9.66 7.55
CA LYS A 89 -6.01 9.46 8.93
C LYS A 89 -6.02 7.99 9.39
N SER A 90 -5.84 7.06 8.45
CA SER A 90 -5.82 5.63 8.77
C SER A 90 -4.42 5.17 9.13
N VAL A 91 -3.37 5.77 8.56
CA VAL A 91 -1.95 5.45 8.82
C VAL A 91 -1.20 6.70 9.29
N ILE A 92 0.12 6.63 9.47
CA ILE A 92 0.95 7.73 10.02
C ILE A 92 0.60 9.09 9.39
N PRO A 93 0.04 10.04 10.17
CA PRO A 93 -0.39 11.32 9.66
C PRO A 93 0.83 12.17 9.32
N SER A 94 1.08 12.32 8.02
CA SER A 94 2.18 13.14 7.48
C SER A 94 1.67 14.19 6.50
N PRO A 95 2.29 15.39 6.46
CA PRO A 95 1.91 16.44 5.54
C PRO A 95 2.23 16.02 4.10
N GLY A 96 1.39 16.48 3.16
CA GLY A 96 1.52 16.16 1.73
C GLY A 96 2.61 16.93 0.99
N ARG A 97 3.35 17.79 1.70
CA ARG A 97 4.41 18.64 1.15
C ARG A 97 5.54 18.70 2.17
N LEU A 98 6.77 18.59 1.68
CA LEU A 98 7.96 18.97 2.42
C LEU A 98 8.26 20.44 2.08
N GLU A 99 8.30 21.31 3.09
CA GLU A 99 8.70 22.70 2.87
C GLU A 99 10.20 22.74 2.53
N ARG A 100 10.51 23.22 1.33
CA ARG A 100 11.89 23.46 0.90
C ARG A 100 12.19 24.92 1.13
N THR A 101 13.08 25.22 2.07
CA THR A 101 13.64 26.56 2.19
C THR A 101 14.55 26.84 1.00
N VAL A 102 14.43 28.03 0.41
CA VAL A 102 15.35 28.48 -0.63
C VAL A 102 16.74 28.55 -0.01
N VAL A 103 17.67 27.76 -0.56
CA VAL A 103 19.04 27.74 -0.07
C VAL A 103 19.78 28.88 -0.75
N ASN A 104 20.07 29.98 -0.02
CA ASN A 104 20.96 31.00 -0.57
C ASN A 104 22.36 30.40 -0.80
N ASN A 105 23.15 31.07 -1.63
CA ASN A 105 24.49 30.63 -1.99
C ASN A 105 25.35 30.25 -0.77
N PRO A 106 26.15 29.18 -0.88
CA PRO A 106 26.96 28.71 0.21
C PRO A 106 28.11 29.68 0.45
N VAL A 107 28.27 30.13 1.68
CA VAL A 107 29.39 30.99 2.11
C VAL A 107 30.61 30.14 2.49
N ALA A 108 30.38 28.92 2.96
CA ALA A 108 31.40 27.94 3.31
C ALA A 108 31.42 26.78 2.30
N SER A 109 32.60 26.20 2.08
CA SER A 109 32.76 25.01 1.25
C SER A 109 32.28 23.75 1.98
N LEU A 110 32.18 22.63 1.25
CA LEU A 110 31.97 21.29 1.82
C LEU A 110 33.21 20.76 2.59
N GLY A 111 34.23 21.58 2.81
CA GLY A 111 35.50 21.15 3.39
C GLY A 111 36.16 20.07 2.54
N ARG A 112 36.62 18.99 3.18
CA ARG A 112 37.27 17.86 2.50
C ARG A 112 36.37 17.15 1.48
N LEU A 113 35.04 17.20 1.67
CA LEU A 113 34.09 16.59 0.75
C LEU A 113 34.00 17.34 -0.60
N ARG A 114 34.48 18.59 -0.68
CA ARG A 114 34.55 19.33 -1.95
C ARG A 114 35.48 18.68 -2.97
N ALA A 115 36.47 17.90 -2.52
CA ALA A 115 37.39 17.23 -3.41
C ALA A 115 36.76 16.04 -4.15
N LEU A 116 35.59 15.58 -3.70
CA LEU A 116 34.90 14.45 -4.30
C LEU A 116 34.14 14.88 -5.56
N PRO A 117 34.14 14.06 -6.64
CA PRO A 117 33.23 14.23 -7.77
C PRO A 117 31.77 14.20 -7.33
N ASN A 118 30.90 14.86 -8.08
CA ASN A 118 29.47 14.95 -7.74
C ASN A 118 28.80 13.56 -7.73
N GLU A 119 29.27 12.64 -8.56
CA GLU A 119 28.79 11.26 -8.64
C GLU A 119 29.08 10.50 -7.35
N ILE A 120 30.28 10.71 -6.77
CA ILE A 120 30.66 10.10 -5.50
C ILE A 120 29.88 10.72 -4.34
N LEU A 121 29.67 12.04 -4.36
CA LEU A 121 28.81 12.70 -3.38
C LEU A 121 27.37 12.21 -3.44
N ASP A 122 26.80 12.03 -4.64
CA ASP A 122 25.43 11.54 -4.80
C ASP A 122 25.30 10.09 -4.32
N MET A 123 26.26 9.22 -4.63
CA MET A 123 26.32 7.85 -4.11
C MET A 123 26.40 7.81 -2.58
N ILE A 124 27.24 8.65 -1.96
CA ILE A 124 27.32 8.72 -0.49
C ILE A 124 25.98 9.16 0.10
N ILE A 125 25.38 10.21 -0.46
CA ILE A 125 24.11 10.78 0.01
C ILE A 125 22.96 9.79 -0.19
N SER A 126 22.96 9.05 -1.30
CA SER A 126 21.81 8.25 -1.73
C SER A 126 21.86 6.80 -1.24
N ASP A 127 23.05 6.18 -1.23
CA ASP A 127 23.22 4.73 -1.10
C ASP A 127 24.04 4.33 0.15
N CYS A 128 24.90 5.20 0.67
CA CYS A 128 25.82 4.82 1.77
C CYS A 128 25.37 5.31 3.15
N CYS A 129 24.42 6.24 3.23
CA CYS A 129 24.01 6.86 4.47
C CYS A 129 22.49 6.78 4.65
N ASP A 130 22.07 6.63 5.90
CA ASP A 130 20.66 6.54 6.24
C ASP A 130 19.95 7.90 6.09
N ILE A 131 18.65 7.84 5.80
CA ILE A 131 17.79 9.01 5.59
C ILE A 131 17.83 9.95 6.80
N GLN A 132 17.87 9.40 8.02
CA GLN A 132 17.87 10.19 9.24
C GLN A 132 19.13 11.06 9.31
N THR A 133 20.31 10.44 9.17
CA THR A 133 21.61 11.11 9.15
C THR A 133 21.68 12.17 8.04
N ILE A 134 21.27 11.82 6.82
CA ILE A 134 21.33 12.74 5.69
C ILE A 134 20.41 13.95 5.89
N VAL A 135 19.15 13.72 6.27
CA VAL A 135 18.14 14.78 6.29
C VAL A 135 18.19 15.59 7.59
N THR A 136 18.40 14.96 8.75
CA THR A 136 18.36 15.69 10.04
C THR A 136 19.72 16.15 10.55
N SER A 137 20.82 15.60 10.06
CA SER A 137 22.16 15.95 10.55
C SER A 137 23.00 16.60 9.46
N PHE A 138 23.26 15.91 8.34
CA PHE A 138 24.14 16.41 7.28
C PHE A 138 23.58 17.67 6.61
N SER A 139 22.27 17.74 6.39
CA SER A 139 21.61 18.92 5.80
C SER A 139 21.70 20.21 6.65
N LEU A 140 22.08 20.07 7.92
CA LEU A 140 22.21 21.16 8.88
C LEU A 140 23.66 21.64 9.03
N VAL A 141 24.66 20.89 8.54
CA VAL A 141 26.08 21.23 8.71
C VAL A 141 26.42 22.59 8.08
N ASN A 142 26.05 22.80 6.82
CA ASN A 142 26.15 24.08 6.14
C ASN A 142 25.27 24.13 4.88
N ARG A 143 25.19 25.31 4.24
CA ARG A 143 24.40 25.52 3.00
C ARG A 143 24.90 24.64 1.83
N GLY A 144 26.20 24.38 1.75
CA GLY A 144 26.79 23.50 0.73
C GLY A 144 26.32 22.05 0.87
N ALA A 145 26.27 21.52 2.09
CA ALA A 145 25.78 20.16 2.36
C ALA A 145 24.30 20.04 1.97
N ARG A 146 23.49 21.04 2.33
CA ARG A 146 22.10 21.12 1.90
C ARG A 146 21.95 21.20 0.39
N MET A 147 22.82 21.92 -0.31
CA MET A 147 22.81 21.98 -1.78
C MET A 147 23.16 20.63 -2.40
N ALA A 148 24.17 19.93 -1.87
CA ALA A 148 24.53 18.59 -2.34
C ALA A 148 23.35 17.61 -2.20
N ILE A 149 22.68 17.59 -1.04
CA ILE A 149 21.48 16.77 -0.84
C ILE A 149 20.35 17.18 -1.80
N ASN A 150 20.12 18.48 -1.98
CA ASN A 150 19.12 18.98 -2.92
C ASN A 150 19.42 18.64 -4.39
N ALA A 151 20.70 18.44 -4.74
CA ALA A 151 21.14 18.04 -6.07
C ALA A 151 20.93 16.54 -6.32
N SER A 152 20.89 15.72 -5.26
CA SER A 152 20.67 14.28 -5.37
C SER A 152 19.33 13.93 -6.02
N LEU A 153 19.37 13.02 -7.00
CA LEU A 153 18.18 12.61 -7.73
C LEU A 153 17.22 11.79 -6.86
N ALA A 154 17.74 10.94 -5.99
CA ALA A 154 16.94 10.15 -5.06
C ALA A 154 16.17 11.10 -4.12
N PHE A 155 16.86 12.06 -3.51
CA PHE A 155 16.24 13.05 -2.65
C PHE A 155 15.20 13.91 -3.38
N GLN A 156 15.50 14.37 -4.61
CA GLN A 156 14.56 15.15 -5.40
C GLN A 156 13.27 14.39 -5.70
N ARG A 157 13.36 13.11 -6.10
CA ARG A 157 12.19 12.28 -6.38
C ARG A 157 11.36 12.02 -5.13
N VAL A 158 12.02 11.59 -4.06
CA VAL A 158 11.35 11.26 -2.80
C VAL A 158 10.69 12.51 -2.20
N SER A 159 11.41 13.62 -2.08
CA SER A 159 10.87 14.86 -1.48
C SER A 159 9.71 15.45 -2.30
N ARG A 160 9.74 15.30 -3.64
CA ARG A 160 8.70 15.82 -4.52
C ARG A 160 7.47 14.92 -4.58
N TYR A 161 7.66 13.61 -4.67
CA TYR A 161 6.59 12.67 -5.02
C TYR A 161 6.12 11.81 -3.86
N ALA A 162 6.94 11.60 -2.83
CA ALA A 162 6.62 10.82 -1.64
C ALA A 162 6.91 11.56 -0.31
N PRO A 163 6.55 12.85 -0.15
CA PRO A 163 6.84 13.60 1.08
C PRO A 163 6.21 12.97 2.32
N ARG A 164 5.05 12.32 2.18
CA ARG A 164 4.38 11.63 3.30
C ARG A 164 5.20 10.45 3.83
N ALA A 165 5.78 9.65 2.94
CA ALA A 165 6.61 8.52 3.33
C ALA A 165 7.92 9.00 3.95
N LEU A 166 8.59 9.97 3.32
CA LEU A 166 9.83 10.55 3.86
C LEU A 166 9.62 11.13 5.27
N ILE A 167 8.58 11.93 5.47
CA ILE A 167 8.30 12.55 6.76
C ILE A 167 7.88 11.50 7.80
N ALA A 168 7.12 10.48 7.40
CA ALA A 168 6.80 9.37 8.30
C ALA A 168 8.07 8.64 8.76
N MET A 169 9.01 8.35 7.86
CA MET A 169 10.28 7.71 8.22
C MET A 169 11.11 8.56 9.19
N LEU A 170 11.17 9.88 8.98
CA LEU A 170 11.90 10.79 9.87
C LEU A 170 11.24 10.91 11.25
N ARG A 171 9.91 11.00 11.31
CA ARG A 171 9.17 11.17 12.57
C ARG A 171 9.17 9.90 13.42
N THR A 172 9.14 8.75 12.77
CA THR A 172 9.15 7.43 13.44
C THR A 172 10.55 6.88 13.66
N ARG A 173 11.59 7.61 13.24
CA ARG A 173 13.00 7.16 13.23
C ARG A 173 13.27 5.93 12.37
N ALA A 174 12.30 5.41 11.61
CA ALA A 174 12.54 4.35 10.64
C ALA A 174 13.60 4.74 9.59
N GLY A 175 13.76 6.05 9.34
CA GLY A 175 14.79 6.58 8.45
C GLY A 175 16.23 6.27 8.86
N SER A 176 16.51 5.79 10.08
CA SER A 176 17.87 5.40 10.49
C SER A 176 18.31 4.03 9.96
N PHE A 177 17.40 3.26 9.36
CA PHE A 177 17.67 1.91 8.86
C PHE A 177 17.70 1.80 7.34
N PHE A 178 17.33 2.88 6.63
CA PHE A 178 17.16 2.87 5.19
C PHE A 178 17.80 4.09 4.57
N THR A 179 18.29 3.91 3.35
CA THR A 179 18.92 4.93 2.52
C THR A 179 17.88 5.66 1.68
N LEU A 180 18.27 6.78 1.05
CA LEU A 180 17.37 7.48 0.13
C LEU A 180 17.05 6.63 -1.11
N GLU A 181 18.01 5.81 -1.57
CA GLU A 181 17.80 4.93 -2.71
C GLU A 181 16.84 3.80 -2.39
N ASP A 182 16.86 3.22 -1.17
CA ASP A 182 15.87 2.23 -0.75
C ASP A 182 14.43 2.77 -0.93
N LEU A 183 14.18 3.99 -0.44
CA LEU A 183 12.87 4.63 -0.56
C LEU A 183 12.56 5.04 -2.02
N CYS A 184 13.56 5.50 -2.76
CA CYS A 184 13.43 5.87 -4.18
C CYS A 184 13.08 4.64 -5.04
N ASP A 185 13.71 3.51 -4.76
CA ASP A 185 13.47 2.22 -5.41
C ASP A 185 12.03 1.77 -5.18
N VAL A 186 11.54 1.79 -3.94
CA VAL A 186 10.17 1.38 -3.62
C VAL A 186 9.14 2.32 -4.25
N LEU A 187 9.47 3.62 -4.36
CA LEU A 187 8.66 4.62 -5.05
C LEU A 187 8.57 4.35 -6.57
N CYS A 188 9.64 3.85 -7.19
CA CYS A 188 9.80 3.85 -8.65
C CYS A 188 9.73 2.48 -9.34
N ARG A 189 10.09 1.40 -8.64
CA ARG A 189 10.32 0.07 -9.22
C ARG A 189 9.03 -0.60 -9.68
N ASP A 190 8.11 -0.81 -8.74
CA ASP A 190 6.80 -1.40 -9.01
C ASP A 190 5.69 -0.66 -8.23
N SER A 191 4.52 -0.64 -8.84
CA SER A 191 3.27 -0.15 -8.25
C SER A 191 2.51 -1.22 -7.46
N SER A 192 2.91 -2.49 -7.58
CA SER A 192 2.24 -3.63 -6.96
C SER A 192 2.62 -3.82 -5.48
N CYS A 193 1.69 -4.40 -4.72
CA CYS A 193 1.87 -4.87 -3.36
C CYS A 193 2.80 -6.08 -3.38
N SER A 194 3.80 -6.10 -2.50
CA SER A 194 4.80 -7.18 -2.43
C SER A 194 4.23 -8.55 -2.09
N LEU A 195 2.98 -8.62 -1.61
CA LEU A 195 2.34 -9.88 -1.20
C LEU A 195 1.32 -10.38 -2.22
N CYS A 196 0.42 -9.51 -2.70
CA CYS A 196 -0.73 -9.94 -3.52
C CYS A 196 -0.72 -9.42 -4.97
N GLY A 197 0.25 -8.60 -5.36
CA GLY A 197 0.35 -8.05 -6.73
C GLY A 197 -0.68 -6.96 -7.08
N ASN A 198 -1.70 -6.73 -6.25
CA ASN A 198 -2.60 -5.58 -6.41
C ASN A 198 -1.87 -4.26 -6.20
N PHE A 199 -2.43 -3.13 -6.65
CA PHE A 199 -1.78 -1.83 -6.43
C PHE A 199 -1.56 -1.55 -4.93
N GLY A 200 -0.32 -1.23 -4.57
CA GLY A 200 0.08 -0.99 -3.18
C GLY A 200 0.26 0.50 -2.89
N PRO A 201 -0.74 1.23 -2.38
CA PRO A 201 -0.66 2.66 -2.09
C PRO A 201 0.12 3.03 -0.81
N LEU A 202 0.71 2.05 -0.12
CA LEU A 202 1.36 2.23 1.17
C LEU A 202 2.82 1.78 1.14
N LEU A 203 3.61 2.43 1.97
CA LEU A 203 4.89 1.94 2.46
C LEU A 203 4.65 1.31 3.84
N TRP A 204 5.05 0.06 4.00
CA TRP A 204 5.22 -0.54 5.31
C TRP A 204 6.65 -0.31 5.78
N LEU A 205 6.79 0.48 6.83
CA LEU A 205 8.07 1.06 7.26
C LEU A 205 9.07 0.01 7.77
N PRO A 206 8.68 -1.04 8.53
CA PRO A 206 9.65 -1.97 9.13
C PRO A 206 10.58 -2.70 8.14
N GLU A 207 10.20 -2.85 6.88
CA GLU A 207 11.11 -3.42 5.85
C GLU A 207 11.14 -2.55 4.58
N CYS A 208 10.75 -1.28 4.68
CA CYS A 208 10.68 -0.35 3.55
C CYS A 208 10.06 -0.98 2.29
N ARG A 209 8.89 -1.61 2.40
CA ARG A 209 8.27 -2.33 1.27
C ARG A 209 6.87 -1.84 0.95
N ARG A 210 6.47 -1.97 -0.31
CA ARG A 210 5.16 -1.55 -0.80
C ARG A 210 4.08 -2.56 -0.44
N CYS A 211 2.96 -2.10 0.14
CA CYS A 211 1.81 -2.94 0.43
C CYS A 211 0.47 -2.26 0.11
N CYS A 212 -0.61 -3.05 0.07
CA CYS A 212 -1.97 -2.56 0.00
C CYS A 212 -2.64 -2.62 1.37
N MET A 213 -3.72 -1.85 1.55
CA MET A 213 -4.48 -1.84 2.81
C MET A 213 -5.00 -3.23 3.19
N PRO A 214 -5.63 -4.03 2.29
CA PRO A 214 -6.05 -5.39 2.62
C PRO A 214 -4.94 -6.23 3.23
N CYS A 215 -3.78 -6.26 2.59
CA CYS A 215 -2.63 -6.98 3.12
C CYS A 215 -2.11 -6.36 4.42
N LEU A 216 -2.11 -5.04 4.56
CA LEU A 216 -1.63 -4.39 5.78
C LEU A 216 -2.40 -4.87 7.02
N TYR A 217 -3.72 -4.97 6.94
CA TYR A 217 -4.52 -5.38 8.09
C TYR A 217 -4.62 -6.91 8.23
N THR A 218 -4.55 -7.68 7.14
CA THR A 218 -4.73 -9.15 7.18
C THR A 218 -3.47 -10.00 7.18
N ALA A 219 -2.41 -9.56 6.49
CA ALA A 219 -1.30 -10.43 6.17
C ALA A 219 -0.41 -10.68 7.40
N PRO A 220 -0.11 -11.95 7.74
CA PRO A 220 0.85 -12.27 8.81
C PRO A 220 2.24 -11.68 8.56
N GLU A 221 2.65 -11.54 7.30
CA GLU A 221 3.95 -10.98 6.92
C GLU A 221 4.06 -9.48 7.24
N LEU A 222 2.94 -8.77 7.41
CA LEU A 222 2.90 -7.33 7.74
C LEU A 222 2.57 -7.09 9.21
N LEU A 223 2.81 -8.09 10.07
CA LEU A 223 2.50 -8.02 11.50
C LEU A 223 3.62 -7.31 12.27
N PRO A 224 3.32 -6.19 12.94
CA PRO A 224 4.26 -5.57 13.86
C PRO A 224 4.19 -6.20 15.27
N ILE A 225 5.32 -6.20 15.97
CA ILE A 225 5.44 -6.56 17.38
C ILE A 225 6.17 -5.44 18.14
N SER A 226 5.76 -5.12 19.36
CA SER A 226 6.49 -4.13 20.16
C SER A 226 7.83 -4.69 20.63
N LEU A 227 8.83 -3.83 20.81
CA LEU A 227 10.14 -4.25 21.33
C LEU A 227 10.01 -5.00 22.67
N SER A 228 9.17 -4.51 23.58
CA SER A 228 8.89 -5.15 24.87
C SER A 228 8.23 -6.52 24.74
N MET A 229 7.28 -6.66 23.81
CA MET A 229 6.64 -7.95 23.54
C MET A 229 7.62 -8.91 22.88
N ALA A 230 8.47 -8.45 21.96
CA ALA A 230 9.47 -9.27 21.30
C ALA A 230 10.51 -9.80 22.29
N THR A 231 11.07 -8.96 23.16
CA THR A 231 12.03 -9.40 24.19
C THR A 231 11.39 -10.41 25.15
N THR A 232 10.15 -10.15 25.57
CA THR A 232 9.39 -11.05 26.45
C THR A 232 9.07 -12.39 25.78
N ALA A 233 8.43 -12.37 24.61
CA ALA A 233 7.93 -13.54 23.91
C ALA A 233 9.05 -14.40 23.31
N PHE A 234 10.14 -13.78 22.84
CA PHE A 234 11.26 -14.50 22.24
C PHE A 234 12.36 -14.85 23.24
N GLY A 235 12.36 -14.22 24.43
CA GLY A 235 13.39 -14.42 25.44
C GLY A 235 14.77 -13.94 25.00
N VAL A 236 14.81 -12.83 24.26
CA VAL A 236 16.05 -12.18 23.78
C VAL A 236 16.22 -10.81 24.43
N SER A 237 17.46 -10.32 24.49
CA SER A 237 17.75 -8.95 24.93
C SER A 237 17.48 -7.96 23.80
N GLU A 238 17.33 -6.67 24.15
CA GLU A 238 17.22 -5.61 23.14
C GLU A 238 18.47 -5.51 22.25
N ALA A 239 19.65 -5.88 22.78
CA ALA A 239 20.89 -5.88 22.01
C ALA A 239 20.85 -6.86 20.82
N VAL A 240 20.19 -8.01 20.98
CA VAL A 240 19.96 -8.98 19.89
C VAL A 240 19.07 -8.37 18.80
N LEU A 241 18.09 -7.55 19.19
CA LEU A 241 17.13 -6.93 18.27
C LEU A 241 17.60 -5.58 17.69
N ALA A 242 18.78 -5.08 18.08
CA ALA A 242 19.24 -3.74 17.71
C ALA A 242 19.45 -3.56 16.20
N SER A 243 19.73 -4.64 15.46
CA SER A 243 19.88 -4.64 14.00
C SER A 243 18.54 -4.66 13.25
N VAL A 244 17.43 -4.97 13.94
CA VAL A 244 16.11 -5.06 13.31
C VAL A 244 15.54 -3.65 13.14
N PRO A 245 15.10 -3.25 11.94
CA PRO A 245 14.53 -1.93 11.73
C PRO A 245 13.33 -1.67 12.64
N ALA A 246 13.43 -0.60 13.41
CA ALA A 246 12.42 -0.19 14.37
C ALA A 246 11.64 1.04 13.89
N VAL A 247 10.34 1.03 14.14
CA VAL A 247 9.42 2.14 13.88
C VAL A 247 8.88 2.60 15.22
N CYS A 248 9.36 3.75 15.70
CA CYS A 248 8.82 4.34 16.92
C CYS A 248 7.55 5.11 16.60
N THR A 249 6.44 4.66 17.19
CA THR A 249 5.11 5.21 16.93
C THR A 249 5.03 6.67 17.32
N VAL A 250 4.18 7.42 16.63
CA VAL A 250 3.93 8.83 16.92
C VAL A 250 2.48 9.01 17.39
N PRO A 251 2.19 10.00 18.25
CA PRO A 251 0.80 10.29 18.62
C PRO A 251 -0.05 10.67 17.41
N GLY A 252 -1.29 10.22 17.37
CA GLY A 252 -2.19 10.50 16.25
C GLY A 252 -3.45 9.64 16.20
N GLN A 253 -4.28 9.92 15.19
CA GLN A 253 -5.43 9.09 14.84
C GLN A 253 -4.99 7.97 13.89
N TYR A 254 -5.41 6.75 14.19
CA TYR A 254 -5.05 5.56 13.42
C TYR A 254 -6.25 4.66 13.17
N GLY A 255 -6.08 3.79 12.18
CA GLY A 255 -7.02 2.73 11.87
C GLY A 255 -8.35 3.22 11.30
N TRP A 256 -9.35 2.36 11.39
CA TRP A 256 -10.70 2.59 10.88
C TRP A 256 -11.50 3.53 11.75
N LEU A 257 -11.41 3.29 13.06
CA LEU A 257 -12.15 4.06 14.05
C LEU A 257 -11.55 5.44 14.30
N HIS A 258 -10.40 5.73 13.70
CA HIS A 258 -9.66 6.98 13.90
C HIS A 258 -9.45 7.31 15.38
N ARG A 259 -9.24 6.27 16.21
CA ARG A 259 -8.96 6.42 17.64
C ARG A 259 -7.64 7.14 17.81
N TYR A 260 -7.58 8.02 18.81
CA TYR A 260 -6.38 8.77 19.12
C TYR A 260 -5.50 7.97 20.08
N TYR A 261 -4.22 7.82 19.73
CA TYR A 261 -3.22 7.12 20.53
C TYR A 261 -2.15 8.12 20.97
N GLN A 262 -1.87 8.16 22.28
CA GLN A 262 -0.88 9.05 22.88
C GLN A 262 0.47 8.36 23.10
N ASP A 263 0.45 7.07 23.43
CA ASP A 263 1.66 6.36 23.82
C ASP A 263 2.58 6.10 22.62
N SER A 264 3.87 6.33 22.87
CA SER A 264 4.94 6.04 21.92
C SER A 264 5.64 4.74 22.32
N GLN A 265 5.80 3.83 21.37
CA GLN A 265 6.50 2.57 21.52
C GLN A 265 7.26 2.27 20.23
N CYS A 266 8.32 1.48 20.29
CA CYS A 266 9.01 1.03 19.08
C CYS A 266 8.51 -0.34 18.65
N LEU A 267 8.07 -0.41 17.40
CA LEU A 267 7.51 -1.59 16.76
C LEU A 267 8.51 -2.15 15.74
N LEU A 268 8.60 -3.47 15.68
CA LEU A 268 9.47 -4.23 14.78
C LEU A 268 8.62 -5.07 13.83
N SER A 269 9.21 -5.52 12.71
CA SER A 269 8.66 -6.62 11.92
C SER A 269 8.68 -7.90 12.75
N PHE A 270 7.53 -8.55 12.95
CA PHE A 270 7.47 -9.82 13.68
C PHE A 270 8.33 -10.89 13.02
N SER A 271 8.25 -11.02 11.69
CA SER A 271 9.02 -12.01 10.92
C SER A 271 10.53 -11.79 11.06
N HIS A 272 11.00 -10.55 10.95
CA HIS A 272 12.43 -10.25 11.09
C HIS A 272 12.92 -10.40 12.53
N ALA A 273 12.18 -9.89 13.52
CA ALA A 273 12.54 -10.03 14.93
C ALA A 273 12.60 -11.50 15.35
N ARG A 274 11.66 -12.32 14.85
CA ARG A 274 11.68 -13.78 15.06
C ARG A 274 12.89 -14.43 14.37
N ALA A 275 13.21 -14.06 13.13
CA ALA A 275 14.34 -14.63 12.41
C ALA A 275 15.66 -14.40 13.16
N VAL A 276 15.89 -13.17 13.63
CA VAL A 276 17.08 -12.83 14.45
C VAL A 276 17.07 -13.59 15.78
N ALA A 277 15.92 -13.74 16.43
CA ALA A 277 15.83 -14.50 17.68
C ALA A 277 16.05 -16.02 17.49
N VAL A 278 15.66 -16.57 16.34
CA VAL A 278 15.92 -17.97 15.97
C VAL A 278 17.41 -18.19 15.71
N GLU A 279 18.07 -17.25 15.03
CA GLU A 279 19.51 -17.29 14.80
C GLU A 279 20.28 -17.21 16.12
N ASP A 280 19.93 -16.27 17.00
CA ASP A 280 20.51 -16.14 18.35
C ASP A 280 20.30 -17.40 19.22
N ALA A 281 19.18 -18.11 19.03
CA ALA A 281 18.95 -19.37 19.73
C ALA A 281 19.77 -20.55 19.18
N GLY A 282 20.38 -20.42 18.01
CA GLY A 282 21.07 -21.51 17.32
C GLY A 282 20.13 -22.44 16.53
N GLY A 283 18.93 -21.96 16.19
CA GLY A 283 17.97 -22.69 15.36
C GLY A 283 16.55 -22.75 15.94
N GLU A 284 15.63 -23.22 15.08
CA GLU A 284 14.19 -23.26 15.36
C GLU A 284 13.86 -24.13 16.59
N ALA A 285 14.54 -25.27 16.76
CA ALA A 285 14.30 -26.18 17.89
C ALA A 285 14.70 -25.54 19.22
N GLN A 286 15.87 -24.90 19.27
CA GLN A 286 16.40 -24.20 20.44
C GLN A 286 15.57 -22.96 20.76
N PHE A 287 15.11 -22.23 19.74
CA PHE A 287 14.19 -21.12 19.89
C PHE A 287 12.88 -21.55 20.55
N MET A 288 12.25 -22.63 20.05
CA MET A 288 11.03 -23.16 20.65
C MET A 288 11.27 -23.73 22.04
N ALA A 289 12.42 -24.35 22.31
CA ALA A 289 12.79 -24.80 23.65
C ALA A 289 12.94 -23.60 24.62
N ARG A 290 13.59 -22.51 24.17
CA ARG A 290 13.69 -21.25 24.91
C ARG A 290 12.32 -20.64 25.19
N ILE A 291 11.40 -20.64 24.23
CA ILE A 291 10.02 -20.17 24.44
C ILE A 291 9.33 -21.01 25.51
N ASN A 292 9.42 -22.34 25.41
CA ASN A 292 8.71 -23.26 26.29
C ASN A 292 9.34 -23.40 27.69
N SER A 293 10.58 -22.95 27.91
CA SER A 293 11.27 -23.10 29.20
C SER A 293 10.71 -22.21 30.31
N VAL A 294 10.00 -21.12 29.95
CA VAL A 294 9.41 -20.18 30.90
C VAL A 294 7.90 -20.06 30.62
N PRO A 295 7.01 -20.40 31.56
CA PRO A 295 5.56 -20.35 31.34
C PRO A 295 5.05 -18.99 30.86
N LEU A 296 5.54 -17.91 31.44
CA LEU A 296 5.16 -16.53 31.06
C LEU A 296 5.51 -16.22 29.60
N ARG A 297 6.68 -16.67 29.13
CA ARG A 297 7.14 -16.46 27.75
C ARG A 297 6.31 -17.26 26.76
N LYS A 298 6.03 -18.51 27.09
CA LYS A 298 5.17 -19.40 26.30
C LYS A 298 3.78 -18.80 26.14
N GLU A 299 3.22 -18.25 27.21
CA GLU A 299 1.92 -17.59 27.16
C GLU A 299 1.99 -16.32 26.31
N ALA A 300 2.95 -15.41 26.56
CA ALA A 300 3.12 -14.18 25.78
C ALA A 300 3.22 -14.44 24.26
N TYR A 301 4.03 -15.42 23.85
CA TYR A 301 4.14 -15.80 22.43
C TYR A 301 2.82 -16.34 21.88
N LYS A 302 2.13 -17.22 22.63
CA LYS A 302 0.85 -17.79 22.20
C LYS A 302 -0.25 -16.74 22.09
N SER A 303 -0.42 -15.89 23.11
CA SER A 303 -1.42 -14.82 23.12
C SER A 303 -1.17 -13.87 21.96
N PHE A 304 0.08 -13.46 21.74
CA PHE A 304 0.44 -12.60 20.61
C PHE A 304 0.05 -13.22 19.26
N ILE A 305 0.33 -14.51 19.03
CA ILE A 305 -0.07 -15.16 17.77
C ILE A 305 -1.60 -15.23 17.66
N ALA A 306 -2.28 -15.70 18.70
CA ALA A 306 -3.73 -15.89 18.70
C ALA A 306 -4.49 -14.59 18.42
N GLU A 307 -4.10 -13.49 19.08
CA GLU A 307 -4.68 -12.15 18.91
C GLU A 307 -4.48 -11.58 17.49
N ASN A 308 -3.51 -12.10 16.73
CA ASN A 308 -3.09 -11.55 15.45
C ASN A 308 -3.41 -12.43 14.24
N THR A 309 -3.94 -13.64 14.46
CA THR A 309 -4.39 -14.57 13.41
C THR A 309 -5.89 -14.54 13.13
N MET A 310 -6.72 -13.90 13.98
CA MET A 310 -8.18 -13.77 13.78
C MET A 310 -8.51 -12.33 13.36
N ILE A 311 -9.33 -12.11 12.32
CA ILE A 311 -9.82 -10.77 11.92
C ILE A 311 -11.33 -10.82 11.56
N PRO A 312 -12.11 -9.74 11.79
CA PRO A 312 -11.76 -8.51 12.51
C PRO A 312 -12.51 -8.38 13.84
N TRP A 313 -11.90 -7.61 14.75
CA TRP A 313 -12.43 -6.97 15.96
C TRP A 313 -11.83 -7.48 17.28
N PRO A 314 -11.11 -6.61 18.02
CA PRO A 314 -10.69 -5.25 17.66
C PRO A 314 -9.57 -5.23 16.60
N GLU A 315 -9.52 -4.15 15.82
CA GLU A 315 -8.45 -3.87 14.86
C GLU A 315 -7.07 -3.87 15.55
N ASN A 316 -6.08 -4.60 14.99
CA ASN A 316 -4.69 -4.40 15.39
C ASN A 316 -4.16 -3.08 14.81
N VAL A 317 -4.36 -2.01 15.57
CA VAL A 317 -3.98 -0.65 15.19
C VAL A 317 -2.49 -0.48 14.94
N SER A 318 -1.64 -1.31 15.56
CA SER A 318 -0.19 -1.24 15.41
C SER A 318 0.23 -1.41 13.96
N ARG A 319 -0.52 -2.18 13.16
CA ARG A 319 -0.32 -2.34 11.71
C ARG A 319 -0.36 -1.01 10.96
N TYR A 320 -1.22 -0.10 11.40
CA TYR A 320 -1.40 1.21 10.79
C TYR A 320 -0.39 2.25 11.29
N MET A 321 0.06 2.10 12.54
CA MET A 321 1.09 2.94 13.15
C MET A 321 2.48 2.74 12.53
N VAL A 322 2.66 1.70 11.71
CA VAL A 322 3.91 1.38 10.99
C VAL A 322 3.78 1.50 9.47
N ALA A 323 2.76 2.21 8.98
CA ALA A 323 2.52 2.41 7.56
C ALA A 323 2.43 3.90 7.20
N ALA A 324 2.80 4.23 5.96
CA ALA A 324 2.67 5.58 5.41
C ALA A 324 2.15 5.54 3.97
N SER A 325 1.48 6.61 3.53
CA SER A 325 1.05 6.71 2.14
C SER A 325 2.25 6.85 1.21
N LEU A 326 2.30 5.98 0.19
CA LEU A 326 3.34 5.96 -0.82
C LEU A 326 2.73 5.79 -2.22
N PRO A 327 2.71 6.84 -3.06
CA PRO A 327 2.28 6.67 -4.44
C PRO A 327 3.32 5.90 -5.26
N TYR A 328 2.99 5.60 -6.52
CA TYR A 328 3.95 5.06 -7.48
C TYR A 328 4.41 6.16 -8.44
N PHE A 329 5.71 6.29 -8.66
CA PHE A 329 6.28 7.19 -9.66
C PHE A 329 6.76 6.40 -10.86
N ASN A 330 6.10 6.59 -12.00
CA ASN A 330 6.49 5.93 -13.24
C ASN A 330 7.64 6.69 -13.91
N ARG A 331 8.86 6.14 -13.83
CA ARG A 331 10.07 6.75 -14.41
C ARG A 331 9.98 7.01 -15.92
N ARG A 332 9.27 6.16 -16.67
CA ARG A 332 9.15 6.29 -18.13
C ARG A 332 8.25 7.45 -18.55
N SER A 333 7.15 7.65 -17.82
CA SER A 333 6.16 8.70 -18.14
C SER A 333 6.36 10.00 -17.35
N GLY A 334 7.18 9.98 -16.30
CA GLY A 334 7.34 11.11 -15.38
C GLY A 334 6.09 11.43 -14.55
N LYS A 335 5.12 10.51 -14.47
CA LYS A 335 3.82 10.72 -13.82
C LYS A 335 3.68 9.89 -12.54
N ILE A 336 2.98 10.47 -11.57
CA ILE A 336 2.60 9.80 -10.33
C ILE A 336 1.26 9.08 -10.50
N VAL A 337 1.17 7.86 -9.98
CA VAL A 337 -0.07 7.12 -9.79
C VAL A 337 -0.36 7.06 -8.29
N LYS A 338 -1.40 7.79 -7.84
CA LYS A 338 -1.84 7.80 -6.43
C LYS A 338 -2.82 6.66 -6.09
N GLY A 339 -3.49 6.13 -7.12
CA GLY A 339 -4.53 5.11 -6.99
C GLY A 339 -5.93 5.68 -6.77
N PHE A 340 -6.94 4.87 -7.03
CA PHE A 340 -8.36 5.20 -6.94
C PHE A 340 -9.11 4.16 -6.12
N SER A 341 -10.08 4.59 -5.32
CA SER A 341 -11.07 3.66 -4.76
C SER A 341 -12.38 3.75 -5.55
N CYS A 342 -13.18 2.69 -5.46
CA CYS A 342 -14.44 2.58 -6.18
C CYS A 342 -15.58 3.17 -5.35
N LYS A 343 -16.31 4.14 -5.92
CA LYS A 343 -17.49 4.74 -5.27
C LYS A 343 -18.59 3.71 -4.98
N GLY A 344 -18.71 2.70 -5.84
CA GLY A 344 -19.63 1.58 -5.62
C GLY A 344 -19.29 0.79 -4.36
N CYS A 345 -18.02 0.44 -4.15
CA CYS A 345 -17.56 -0.28 -2.96
C CYS A 345 -17.69 0.55 -1.68
N ILE A 346 -17.45 1.86 -1.74
CA ILE A 346 -17.71 2.74 -0.59
C ILE A 346 -19.18 2.72 -0.19
N ASN A 347 -20.09 2.83 -1.15
CA ASN A 347 -21.51 2.89 -0.85
C ASN A 347 -22.05 1.59 -0.22
N LEU A 348 -21.38 0.46 -0.41
CA LEU A 348 -21.74 -0.80 0.25
C LEU A 348 -21.46 -0.76 1.74
N VAL A 349 -20.35 -0.16 2.16
CA VAL A 349 -19.94 -0.09 3.57
C VAL A 349 -20.52 1.15 4.28
N SER A 350 -20.82 2.22 3.54
CA SER A 350 -21.33 3.49 4.11
C SER A 350 -22.86 3.65 4.05
N GLY A 351 -23.61 2.66 3.56
CA GLY A 351 -25.08 2.72 3.52
C GLY A 351 -25.72 2.19 4.81
N ASP A 352 -26.97 2.59 5.07
CA ASP A 352 -27.84 2.11 6.19
C ASP A 352 -28.19 0.60 6.11
N ARG A 353 -27.39 -0.20 5.40
CA ARG A 353 -27.61 -1.63 5.16
C ARG A 353 -27.13 -2.52 6.31
N TRP A 354 -26.50 -1.94 7.33
CA TRP A 354 -26.16 -2.65 8.57
C TRP A 354 -27.37 -2.88 9.49
N ASP A 355 -28.56 -2.39 9.11
CA ASP A 355 -29.81 -2.60 9.86
C ASP A 355 -30.67 -3.75 9.28
N SER A 356 -30.19 -4.44 8.24
CA SER A 356 -30.88 -5.60 7.68
C SER A 356 -30.12 -6.89 7.98
N ASP A 357 -30.74 -7.79 8.74
CA ASP A 357 -30.44 -9.22 8.93
C ASP A 357 -30.44 -10.00 7.59
N SER A 358 -29.72 -9.52 6.57
CA SER A 358 -29.52 -10.26 5.33
C SER A 358 -28.22 -11.04 5.42
N ASP A 359 -28.35 -12.26 5.92
CA ASP A 359 -27.43 -13.37 5.66
C ASP A 359 -27.06 -13.39 4.16
N GLU A 360 -25.79 -13.67 3.85
CA GLU A 360 -25.21 -14.06 2.53
C GLU A 360 -24.15 -13.15 1.88
N VAL A 361 -23.71 -12.03 2.47
CA VAL A 361 -22.49 -11.34 1.98
C VAL A 361 -21.47 -11.22 3.10
N ASP A 362 -20.34 -11.92 2.94
CA ASP A 362 -19.22 -11.94 3.86
C ASP A 362 -18.73 -10.50 4.11
N ASP A 363 -18.96 -9.97 5.32
CA ASP A 363 -18.60 -8.60 5.68
C ASP A 363 -17.11 -8.32 5.39
N ASP A 364 -16.26 -9.33 5.52
CA ASP A 364 -14.82 -9.24 5.23
C ASP A 364 -14.52 -8.94 3.75
N ASP A 365 -15.28 -9.50 2.79
CA ASP A 365 -15.10 -9.19 1.37
C ASP A 365 -15.54 -7.75 1.04
N ASN A 366 -16.59 -7.25 1.72
CA ASN A 366 -17.02 -5.87 1.58
C ASN A 366 -15.97 -4.87 2.10
N PHE A 367 -15.40 -5.13 3.28
CA PHE A 367 -14.30 -4.32 3.84
C PHE A 367 -13.05 -4.39 2.95
N ARG A 368 -12.67 -5.59 2.50
CA ARG A 368 -11.56 -5.77 1.56
C ARG A 368 -11.74 -4.96 0.27
N ARG A 369 -12.93 -4.99 -0.32
CA ARG A 369 -13.26 -4.21 -1.52
C ARG A 369 -13.26 -2.71 -1.24
N TYR A 370 -13.76 -2.30 -0.07
CA TYR A 370 -13.71 -0.91 0.35
C TYR A 370 -12.28 -0.41 0.36
N ASP A 371 -11.34 -1.16 0.93
CA ASP A 371 -9.92 -0.78 1.03
C ASP A 371 -9.08 -0.89 -0.21
N THR A 372 -9.56 -1.66 -1.17
CA THR A 372 -8.79 -1.86 -2.37
C THR A 372 -8.66 -0.53 -3.10
N VAL A 373 -7.40 -0.21 -3.42
CA VAL A 373 -7.03 0.94 -4.24
C VAL A 373 -6.51 0.40 -5.55
N TYR A 374 -6.99 0.97 -6.64
CA TYR A 374 -6.76 0.50 -7.99
C TYR A 374 -5.92 1.50 -8.78
N THR A 375 -5.15 1.00 -9.74
CA THR A 375 -4.71 1.85 -10.86
C THR A 375 -5.91 2.25 -11.71
N ARG A 376 -5.72 3.19 -12.65
CA ARG A 376 -6.79 3.55 -13.60
C ARG A 376 -7.32 2.32 -14.35
N LYS A 377 -6.42 1.48 -14.86
CA LYS A 377 -6.75 0.25 -15.57
C LYS A 377 -7.48 -0.72 -14.65
N GLY A 378 -6.92 -0.97 -13.46
CA GLY A 378 -7.52 -1.89 -12.49
C GLY A 378 -8.91 -1.46 -12.02
N LEU A 379 -9.18 -0.16 -11.91
CA LEU A 379 -10.51 0.33 -11.55
C LEU A 379 -11.54 0.05 -12.64
N ILE A 380 -11.16 0.27 -13.91
CA ILE A 380 -12.03 0.00 -15.05
C ILE A 380 -12.36 -1.50 -15.09
N GLU A 381 -11.35 -2.35 -14.95
CA GLU A 381 -11.52 -3.81 -14.92
C GLU A 381 -12.46 -4.20 -13.78
N HIS A 382 -12.16 -3.79 -12.53
CA HIS A 382 -13.01 -4.03 -11.37
C HIS A 382 -14.47 -3.59 -11.57
N VAL A 383 -14.70 -2.40 -12.13
CA VAL A 383 -16.06 -1.92 -12.41
C VAL A 383 -16.74 -2.77 -13.48
N GLN A 384 -16.01 -3.26 -14.48
CA GLN A 384 -16.58 -4.07 -15.56
C GLN A 384 -16.81 -5.53 -15.21
N THR A 385 -16.02 -6.10 -14.30
CA THR A 385 -16.09 -7.53 -13.92
C THR A 385 -16.82 -7.71 -12.60
N ASP A 386 -16.38 -7.03 -11.55
CA ASP A 386 -16.59 -7.52 -10.16
C ASP A 386 -17.39 -6.55 -9.27
N CYS A 387 -17.79 -5.38 -9.76
CA CYS A 387 -18.49 -4.36 -8.96
C CYS A 387 -19.90 -4.01 -9.49
N PRO A 388 -20.97 -4.71 -9.02
CA PRO A 388 -22.35 -4.38 -9.40
C PRO A 388 -22.73 -2.93 -9.11
N GLU A 389 -22.34 -2.38 -7.96
CA GLU A 389 -22.65 -1.00 -7.59
C GLU A 389 -21.92 0.01 -8.48
N GLY A 390 -20.64 -0.23 -8.78
CA GLY A 390 -19.88 0.58 -9.73
C GLY A 390 -20.53 0.59 -11.13
N LYS A 391 -20.98 -0.59 -11.60
CA LYS A 391 -21.73 -0.71 -12.87
C LYS A 391 -23.01 0.11 -12.84
N ARG A 392 -23.77 0.09 -11.73
CA ARG A 392 -25.01 0.85 -11.58
C ARG A 392 -24.77 2.36 -11.65
N ILE A 393 -23.74 2.86 -10.95
CA ILE A 393 -23.36 4.28 -10.99
C ILE A 393 -23.01 4.70 -12.43
N TRP A 394 -22.18 3.91 -13.11
CA TRP A 394 -21.78 4.19 -14.49
C TRP A 394 -22.95 4.16 -15.48
N LYS A 395 -23.81 3.13 -15.41
CA LYS A 395 -25.00 3.02 -16.27
C LYS A 395 -25.97 4.20 -16.07
N ARG A 396 -26.13 4.67 -14.83
CA ARG A 396 -26.97 5.84 -14.52
C ARG A 396 -26.42 7.11 -15.16
N HIS A 397 -25.10 7.30 -15.15
CA HIS A 397 -24.44 8.42 -15.83
C HIS A 397 -24.66 8.38 -17.35
N LEU A 398 -24.48 7.22 -18.00
CA LEU A 398 -24.74 7.05 -19.43
C LEU A 398 -26.18 7.38 -19.84
N LYS A 399 -27.17 6.99 -19.02
CA LYS A 399 -28.59 7.31 -19.27
C LYS A 399 -28.86 8.82 -19.22
N LYS A 400 -28.32 9.51 -18.21
CA LYS A 400 -28.48 10.97 -18.05
C LYS A 400 -27.84 11.74 -19.20
N SER A 401 -26.65 11.33 -19.65
CA SER A 401 -25.97 11.96 -20.80
C SER A 401 -26.78 11.84 -22.10
N LYS A 402 -27.45 10.71 -22.33
CA LYS A 402 -28.33 10.52 -23.50
C LYS A 402 -29.60 11.39 -23.44
N GLN A 403 -30.19 11.56 -22.25
CA GLN A 403 -31.37 12.41 -22.07
C GLN A 403 -31.05 13.91 -22.21
N GLY A 404 -29.85 14.35 -21.78
CA GLY A 404 -29.39 15.73 -21.94
C GLY A 404 -29.18 16.14 -23.41
N ASN A 405 -28.63 15.25 -24.24
CA ASN A 405 -28.46 15.54 -25.68
C ASN A 405 -29.79 15.52 -26.46
N GLY A 406 -30.79 14.75 -26.02
CA GLY A 406 -32.12 14.71 -26.65
C GLY A 406 -32.93 16.00 -26.52
N ASN A 407 -32.73 16.75 -25.44
CA ASN A 407 -33.44 18.01 -25.19
C ASN A 407 -32.81 19.23 -25.88
N SER A 408 -31.66 19.06 -26.53
CA SER A 408 -30.96 20.14 -27.26
C SER A 408 -31.28 20.21 -28.76
N VAL A 409 -32.12 19.30 -29.27
CA VAL A 409 -32.45 19.21 -30.71
C VAL A 409 -33.88 19.71 -31.02
N SER A 410 -34.67 20.13 -30.02
CA SER A 410 -36.07 20.52 -30.21
C SER A 410 -36.36 22.03 -30.23
N SER A 411 -35.36 22.93 -30.21
CA SER A 411 -35.62 24.39 -30.12
C SER A 411 -35.28 25.23 -31.36
N THR A 412 -35.10 24.64 -32.55
CA THR A 412 -34.80 25.41 -33.77
C THR A 412 -35.67 25.07 -34.98
N LYS A 413 -37.00 25.01 -34.79
CA LYS A 413 -37.97 25.27 -35.86
C LYS A 413 -39.24 25.89 -35.28
N SER A 414 -39.36 27.22 -35.35
CA SER A 414 -40.59 27.97 -35.61
C SER A 414 -40.34 29.47 -35.37
N ARG A 415 -40.03 30.19 -36.45
CA ARG A 415 -40.56 31.53 -36.70
C ARG A 415 -40.58 31.77 -38.20
#